data_AF-A0A0P9GWC1-F1
#
_entry.id   AF-A0A0P9GWC1-F1
#
_cell.length_a   1.000
_cell.length_b   1.000
_cell.length_c   1.000
_cell.angle_alpha   90.00
_cell.angle_beta   90.00
_cell.angle_gamma   90.00
#
_symmetry.space_group_name_H-M   'P 1'
#
loop_
_entity.id
_entity.type
_entity.pdbx_description
1 polymer ?
#
loop_
_entity_poly.entity_id
_entity_poly.type
_entity_poly.pdbx_seq_one_letter_code
_entity_poly.pdbx_strand_id
1 'polypeptide(L)'
;MAQLNEAYEVLSDEQSRSSYDAARAAALAAGRATAHAFAVSLSLDLFDPHYHAPAAAATSSPASRDDDDDQDDDEPAYYTHPCRCSSQFRITREQLEEGVEVVTCEGCSERCRVEYDVVEE
;
A
#
# COMPACT_ATOMS: atom_id res chain seq x y z
N MET A 1 16.55 -12.89 37.01
CA MET A 1 15.24 -13.56 36.96
C MET A 1 14.05 -12.61 36.73
N ALA A 2 14.24 -11.31 36.47
CA ALA A 2 13.12 -10.37 36.26
C ALA A 2 12.47 -10.45 34.86
N GLN A 3 13.25 -10.77 33.81
CA GLN A 3 12.74 -10.82 32.42
C GLN A 3 11.80 -11.99 32.12
N LEU A 4 11.80 -13.05 32.95
CA LEU A 4 10.88 -14.18 32.79
C LEU A 4 9.44 -13.80 33.16
N ASN A 5 9.24 -12.77 33.99
CA ASN A 5 7.91 -12.35 34.43
C ASN A 5 7.18 -11.51 33.38
N GLU A 6 7.89 -10.68 32.61
CA GLU A 6 7.26 -9.77 31.64
C GLU A 6 6.58 -10.53 30.50
N ALA A 7 7.26 -11.53 29.93
CA ALA A 7 6.66 -12.37 28.90
C ALA A 7 5.45 -13.16 29.42
N TYR A 8 5.50 -13.60 30.67
CA TYR A 8 4.39 -14.30 31.31
C TYR A 8 3.19 -13.37 31.54
N GLU A 9 3.41 -12.13 31.99
CA GLU A 9 2.37 -11.11 32.18
C GLU A 9 1.74 -10.66 30.86
N VAL A 10 2.53 -10.51 29.79
CA VAL A 10 2.00 -10.17 28.47
C VAL A 10 1.16 -11.32 27.90
N LEU A 11 1.60 -12.57 28.11
CA LEU A 11 0.94 -13.75 27.56
C LEU A 11 -0.08 -14.39 28.52
N SER A 12 -0.34 -13.80 29.69
CA SER A 12 -1.21 -14.41 30.72
C SER A 12 -2.68 -14.46 30.32
N ASP A 13 -3.13 -13.52 29.49
CA ASP A 13 -4.50 -13.43 29.02
C ASP A 13 -4.59 -12.71 27.66
N GLU A 14 -5.73 -12.86 26.98
CA GLU A 14 -5.94 -12.35 25.63
C GLU A 14 -5.97 -10.81 25.57
N GLN A 15 -6.45 -10.15 26.63
CA GLN A 15 -6.54 -8.69 26.68
C GLN A 15 -5.14 -8.09 26.77
N SER A 16 -4.29 -8.62 27.65
CA SER A 16 -2.89 -8.21 27.83
C SER A 16 -2.07 -8.42 26.56
N ARG A 17 -2.20 -9.59 25.93
CA ARG A 17 -1.53 -9.89 24.66
C ARG A 17 -1.98 -8.94 23.55
N SER A 18 -3.29 -8.76 23.39
CA SER A 18 -3.86 -7.89 22.35
C SER A 18 -3.43 -6.43 22.54
N SER A 19 -3.41 -5.92 23.78
CA SER A 19 -2.92 -4.58 24.09
C SER A 19 -1.44 -4.42 23.74
N TYR A 20 -0.61 -5.40 24.09
CA TYR A 20 0.80 -5.40 23.74
C TYR A 20 1.01 -5.42 22.22
N ASP A 21 0.31 -6.31 21.51
CA ASP A 21 0.40 -6.43 20.06
C ASP A 21 -0.06 -5.15 19.36
N ALA A 22 -1.13 -4.51 19.82
CA ALA A 22 -1.61 -3.23 19.30
C ALA A 22 -0.60 -2.09 19.55
N ALA A 23 -0.05 -1.99 20.76
CA ALA A 23 0.96 -0.99 21.09
C ALA A 23 2.25 -1.19 20.26
N ARG A 24 2.67 -2.44 20.10
CA ARG A 24 3.80 -2.84 19.26
C ARG A 24 3.55 -2.49 17.79
N ALA A 25 2.36 -2.79 17.28
CA ALA A 25 1.96 -2.46 15.91
C ALA A 25 1.96 -0.94 15.67
N ALA A 26 1.39 -0.17 16.60
CA ALA A 26 1.38 1.29 16.53
C ALA A 26 2.80 1.88 16.54
N ALA A 27 3.67 1.39 17.43
CA ALA A 27 5.06 1.85 17.50
C ALA A 27 5.85 1.53 16.21
N LEU A 28 5.65 0.34 15.64
CA LEU A 28 6.27 -0.04 14.37
C LEU A 28 5.73 0.81 13.20
N ALA A 29 4.43 1.11 13.17
CA ALA A 29 3.83 1.97 12.16
C ALA A 29 4.41 3.39 12.22
N ALA A 30 4.49 3.99 13.42
CA ALA A 30 5.08 5.32 13.63
C ALA A 30 6.56 5.37 13.22
N GLY A 31 7.34 4.34 13.56
CA GLY A 31 8.74 4.23 13.15
C GLY A 31 8.93 4.06 11.65
N ARG A 32 8.05 3.31 10.97
CA ARG A 32 8.13 3.13 9.51
C ARG A 32 7.77 4.41 8.76
N ALA A 33 6.78 5.17 9.22
CA ALA A 33 6.35 6.42 8.58
C ALA A 33 7.47 7.47 8.50
N THR A 34 8.43 7.43 9.43
CA THR A 34 9.56 8.37 9.50
C THR A 34 10.86 7.81 8.91
N ALA A 35 10.90 6.53 8.56
CA ALA A 35 12.11 5.90 8.04
C ALA A 35 12.17 6.05 6.52
N HIS A 36 13.25 6.63 5.99
CA HIS A 36 13.52 6.67 4.54
C HIS A 36 14.31 5.45 4.03
N ALA A 37 14.56 4.44 4.88
CA ALA A 37 15.30 3.25 4.47
C ALA A 37 14.48 2.36 3.51
N PHE A 38 15.05 2.09 2.33
CA PHE A 38 14.51 1.17 1.32
C PHE A 38 15.58 0.17 0.88
N ALA A 39 15.16 -0.99 0.38
CA ALA A 39 16.06 -2.06 -0.07
C ALA A 39 16.40 -1.95 -1.56
N VAL A 40 15.49 -1.37 -2.35
CA VAL A 40 15.61 -1.21 -3.80
C VAL A 40 14.99 0.12 -4.24
N SER A 41 15.52 0.69 -5.32
CA SER A 41 14.98 1.87 -6.01
C SER A 41 14.65 1.46 -7.44
N LEU A 42 13.44 1.75 -7.90
CA LEU A 42 12.93 1.38 -9.23
C LEU A 42 12.22 2.58 -9.85
N SER A 43 12.38 2.79 -11.16
CA SER A 43 11.57 3.77 -11.88
C SER A 43 10.11 3.32 -12.00
N LEU A 44 9.19 4.29 -11.98
CA LEU A 44 7.76 4.04 -12.17
C LEU A 44 7.47 3.37 -13.52
N ASP A 45 8.28 3.64 -14.54
CA ASP A 45 8.19 3.00 -15.87
C ASP A 45 8.34 1.47 -15.85
N LEU A 46 8.92 0.90 -14.79
CA LEU A 46 9.02 -0.55 -14.61
C LEU A 46 7.74 -1.16 -14.04
N PHE A 47 6.80 -0.35 -13.54
CA PHE A 47 5.57 -0.83 -12.95
C PHE A 47 4.49 -1.00 -14.02
N ASP A 48 3.73 -2.08 -13.91
CA ASP A 48 2.55 -2.33 -14.72
C ASP A 48 1.39 -1.42 -14.25
N PRO A 49 0.83 -0.57 -15.12
CA PRO A 49 -0.31 0.29 -14.80
C PRO A 49 -1.64 -0.50 -14.76
N HIS A 50 -2.52 -0.14 -13.84
CA HIS A 50 -3.88 -0.69 -13.71
C HIS A 50 -4.90 0.43 -13.72
N TYR A 51 -5.85 0.34 -14.65
CA TYR A 51 -6.92 1.32 -14.85
C TYR A 51 -8.19 0.88 -14.11
N HIS A 52 -9.10 1.82 -13.89
CA HIS A 52 -10.43 1.46 -13.42
C HIS A 52 -11.15 0.61 -14.49
N ALA A 53 -11.99 -0.33 -14.04
CA ALA A 53 -12.78 -1.10 -14.99
C ALA A 53 -13.86 -0.18 -15.56
N PRO A 54 -14.04 -0.10 -16.89
CA PRO A 54 -15.12 0.68 -17.45
C PRO A 54 -16.44 0.11 -16.93
N ALA A 55 -17.33 1.00 -16.48
CA ALA A 55 -18.62 0.66 -15.87
C ALA A 55 -19.50 -0.30 -16.72
N ALA A 56 -19.16 -0.50 -18.00
CA ALA A 56 -19.80 -1.47 -18.89
C ALA A 56 -19.53 -2.96 -18.57
N ALA A 57 -18.49 -3.30 -17.80
CA ALA A 57 -18.16 -4.71 -17.49
C ALA A 57 -18.92 -5.27 -16.27
N ALA A 58 -19.54 -4.40 -15.48
CA ALA A 58 -20.35 -4.79 -14.33
C ALA A 58 -21.79 -4.31 -14.57
N THR A 59 -22.61 -5.11 -15.26
CA THR A 59 -24.03 -5.38 -14.94
C THR A 59 -24.76 -5.98 -16.14
N SER A 60 -25.12 -7.26 -16.03
CA SER A 60 -26.30 -7.80 -16.70
C SER A 60 -27.55 -7.16 -16.09
N SER A 61 -27.98 -6.00 -16.59
CA SER A 61 -29.34 -5.42 -16.50
C SER A 61 -29.41 -4.04 -17.19
N PRO A 62 -30.45 -3.75 -18.00
CA PRO A 62 -30.57 -2.49 -18.70
C PRO A 62 -31.53 -1.53 -17.97
N ALA A 63 -31.09 -0.33 -17.61
CA ALA A 63 -32.01 0.82 -17.50
C ALA A 63 -31.26 2.15 -17.37
N SER A 64 -31.66 3.08 -18.25
CA SER A 64 -31.51 4.55 -18.18
C SER A 64 -30.11 5.12 -18.42
N ARG A 65 -29.95 5.70 -19.61
CA ARG A 65 -28.88 6.61 -19.99
C ARG A 65 -29.23 8.00 -19.44
N ASP A 66 -28.46 8.45 -18.47
CA ASP A 66 -28.16 9.85 -18.26
C ASP A 66 -26.66 10.00 -18.54
N ASP A 67 -26.38 10.82 -19.54
CA ASP A 67 -25.10 11.08 -20.19
C ASP A 67 -24.47 12.28 -19.47
N ASP A 68 -23.55 12.01 -18.52
CA ASP A 68 -22.55 12.96 -17.99
C ASP A 68 -21.62 12.19 -17.01
N ASP A 69 -20.62 11.48 -17.51
CA ASP A 69 -19.46 11.06 -16.71
C ASP A 69 -18.27 10.76 -17.65
N ASP A 70 -17.84 11.77 -18.42
CA ASP A 70 -16.49 11.82 -19.03
C ASP A 70 -15.48 12.10 -17.91
N GLN A 71 -15.40 11.24 -16.89
CA GLN A 71 -14.27 11.23 -15.97
C GLN A 71 -13.14 10.48 -16.69
N ASP A 72 -12.04 11.19 -16.95
CA ASP A 72 -10.83 10.74 -17.62
C ASP A 72 -10.37 9.32 -17.17
N ASP A 73 -10.87 8.29 -17.85
CA ASP A 73 -10.52 6.86 -17.64
C ASP A 73 -9.15 6.51 -18.28
N ASP A 74 -8.43 7.50 -18.81
CA ASP A 74 -7.15 7.30 -19.51
C ASP A 74 -5.95 7.21 -18.56
N GLU A 75 -6.12 7.51 -17.26
CA GLU A 75 -5.03 7.47 -16.30
C GLU A 75 -5.07 6.25 -15.35
N PRO A 76 -3.92 5.64 -15.04
CA PRO A 76 -3.87 4.48 -14.16
C PRO A 76 -4.32 4.81 -12.73
N ALA A 77 -5.20 3.97 -12.18
CA ALA A 77 -5.61 4.02 -10.79
C ALA A 77 -4.45 3.67 -9.83
N TYR A 78 -3.63 2.70 -10.22
CA TYR A 78 -2.45 2.28 -9.46
C TYR A 78 -1.44 1.54 -10.35
N TYR A 79 -0.22 1.40 -9.85
CA TYR A 79 0.89 0.74 -10.53
C TYR A 79 1.42 -0.41 -9.68
N THR A 80 1.83 -1.52 -10.31
CA THR A 80 2.40 -2.69 -9.60
C THR A 80 3.73 -3.15 -10.17
N HIS A 81 4.64 -3.60 -9.31
CA HIS A 81 5.87 -4.26 -9.74
C HIS A 81 6.07 -5.57 -8.95
N PRO A 82 6.47 -6.69 -9.60
CA PRO A 82 6.66 -7.96 -8.90
C PRO A 82 7.76 -7.88 -7.84
N CYS A 83 7.55 -8.55 -6.71
CA CYS A 83 8.55 -8.73 -5.66
C CYS A 83 9.14 -10.14 -5.73
N ARG A 84 10.40 -10.30 -5.29
CA ARG A 84 11.09 -11.61 -5.20
C ARG A 84 10.41 -12.61 -4.27
N CYS A 85 9.50 -12.17 -3.39
CA CYS A 85 8.69 -13.04 -2.55
C CYS A 85 7.42 -13.57 -3.25
N SER A 86 7.26 -13.31 -4.55
CA SER A 86 6.09 -13.68 -5.37
C SER A 86 4.82 -12.87 -5.11
N SER A 87 4.89 -11.81 -4.30
CA SER A 87 3.85 -10.78 -4.20
C SER A 87 4.26 -9.56 -5.02
N GLN A 88 3.76 -8.37 -4.71
CA GLN A 88 4.03 -7.16 -5.49
C GLN A 88 4.27 -5.94 -4.59
N PHE A 89 4.95 -4.95 -5.16
CA PHE A 89 4.89 -3.57 -4.72
C PHE A 89 3.72 -2.90 -5.42
N ARG A 90 2.98 -2.05 -4.71
CA ARG A 90 1.85 -1.30 -5.24
C ARG A 90 1.96 0.16 -4.81
N ILE A 91 1.76 1.07 -5.75
CA ILE A 91 1.65 2.52 -5.49
C ILE A 91 0.39 3.04 -6.17
N THR A 92 -0.47 3.76 -5.44
CA THR A 92 -1.70 4.36 -6.00
C THR A 92 -1.39 5.72 -6.60
N ARG A 93 -2.29 6.20 -7.47
CA ARG A 93 -2.22 7.56 -7.99
C ARG A 93 -2.23 8.60 -6.88
N GLU A 94 -3.15 8.47 -5.93
CA GLU A 94 -3.28 9.38 -4.77
C GLU A 94 -1.95 9.46 -3.99
N GLN A 95 -1.26 8.32 -3.83
CA GLN A 95 0.06 8.28 -3.20
C GLN A 95 1.13 9.04 -3.98
N LEU A 96 1.13 8.96 -5.32
CA LEU A 96 2.05 9.76 -6.15
C LEU A 96 1.77 11.26 -6.00
N GLU A 97 0.49 11.66 -5.97
CA GLU A 97 0.06 13.05 -5.77
C GLU A 97 0.41 13.60 -4.39
N GLU A 98 0.37 12.74 -3.35
CA GLU A 98 0.83 13.07 -2.00
C GLU A 98 2.37 13.09 -1.86
N GLY A 99 3.12 12.78 -2.91
CA GLY A 99 4.58 12.75 -2.89
C GLY A 99 5.17 11.49 -2.23
N VAL A 100 4.39 10.41 -2.12
CA VAL A 100 4.86 9.13 -1.58
C VAL A 100 5.83 8.51 -2.57
N GLU A 101 7.07 8.31 -2.13
CA GLU A 101 8.12 7.69 -2.93
C GLU A 101 8.53 6.31 -2.43
N VAL A 102 8.09 5.86 -1.25
CA VAL A 102 8.48 4.55 -0.71
C VAL A 102 7.26 3.70 -0.38
N VAL A 103 7.13 2.57 -1.08
CA VAL A 103 6.07 1.57 -0.86
C VAL A 103 6.61 0.29 -0.25
N THR A 104 5.75 -0.45 0.43
CA THR A 104 6.09 -1.76 1.03
C THR A 104 5.47 -2.87 0.19
N CYS A 105 6.15 -4.00 0.07
CA CYS A 105 5.57 -5.18 -0.57
C CYS A 105 4.34 -5.68 0.21
N GLU A 106 3.31 -6.15 -0.49
CA GLU A 106 2.09 -6.67 0.13
C GLU A 106 2.29 -8.06 0.79
N GLY A 107 3.34 -8.79 0.42
CA GLY A 107 3.62 -10.14 0.95
C GLY A 107 4.83 -10.25 1.87
N CYS A 108 5.74 -9.28 1.84
CA CYS A 108 6.90 -9.24 2.74
C CYS A 108 7.11 -7.84 3.29
N SER A 109 8.10 -7.64 4.16
CA SER A 109 8.40 -6.33 4.77
C SER A 109 9.36 -5.47 3.97
N GLU A 110 9.66 -5.85 2.71
CA GLU A 110 10.62 -5.14 1.86
C GLU A 110 10.04 -3.82 1.37
N ARG A 111 10.89 -2.79 1.31
CA ARG A 111 10.52 -1.43 0.92
C ARG A 111 11.22 -1.05 -0.38
N CYS A 112 10.45 -0.51 -1.32
CA CYS A 112 10.90 -0.08 -2.63
C CYS A 112 10.72 1.44 -2.74
N ARG A 113 11.76 2.17 -3.15
CA ARG A 113 11.63 3.55 -3.59
C ARG A 113 11.17 3.55 -5.06
N VAL A 114 10.11 4.29 -5.35
CA VAL A 114 9.58 4.52 -6.69
C VAL A 114 10.06 5.87 -7.17
N GLU A 115 10.78 5.89 -8.29
CA GLU A 115 11.31 7.10 -8.92
C GLU A 115 10.36 7.53 -10.04
N TYR A 116 9.83 8.75 -9.95
CA TYR A 116 8.94 9.34 -10.95
C TYR A 116 9.24 10.83 -11.11
N ASP A 117 9.00 11.34 -12.32
CA ASP A 117 9.05 12.76 -12.62
C ASP A 117 7.62 13.29 -12.78
N VAL A 118 7.31 14.41 -12.13
CA VAL A 118 6.04 15.10 -12.31
C VAL A 118 6.18 16.04 -13.51
N VAL A 119 5.41 15.79 -14.57
CA VAL A 119 5.37 16.66 -15.74
C VAL A 119 4.23 17.65 -15.54
N GLU A 120 4.55 18.94 -15.42
CA GLU A 120 3.55 20.01 -15.46
C GLU A 120 3.21 20.31 -16.94
N GLU A 121 1.94 20.19 -17.33
CA GLU A 121 1.44 20.55 -18.66
C GLU A 121 1.14 22.05 -18.81
#